data_AF-A0A8J7CLN9-F1
#
_entry.id   AF-A0A8J7CLN9-F1
#
_cell.length_a   1.000
_cell.length_b   1.000
_cell.length_c   1.000
_cell.angle_alpha   90.00
_cell.angle_beta   90.00
_cell.angle_gamma   90.00
#
_symmetry.space_group_name_H-M   'P 1'
#
loop_
_entity.id
_entity.type
_entity.pdbx_description
1 polymer ?
#
loop_
_entity_poly.entity_id
_entity_poly.type
_entity_poly.pdbx_seq_one_letter_code
_entity_poly.pdbx_strand_id
1 'polypeptide(L)'
;MDERDNILAELDAFHVEVGGEAAKLETIHAERLECKAGCADCCVDDLSVFDVEAELIRRRHKVLLSVMTPHKEGACAFLDDENHCLIYESRPYVCRTQGLPLSWTETRDDGSVREFRDICPLNDEGDPIENLPRESCWTIGTYEGKLAELQRRWGGGDMLRVKLRDLPGD
;
A
#
# COMPACT_ATOMS: atom_id res chain seq x y z
N MET A 1 -8.12 8.55 -25.86
CA MET A 1 -7.49 8.35 -24.55
C MET A 1 -6.25 7.54 -24.80
N ASP A 2 -5.08 8.06 -24.41
CA ASP A 2 -3.81 7.37 -24.60
C ASP A 2 -3.79 6.06 -23.77
N GLU A 3 -3.03 5.07 -24.20
CA GLU A 3 -2.91 3.78 -23.48
C GLU A 3 -2.43 4.00 -22.05
N ARG A 4 -1.51 4.94 -21.85
CA ARG A 4 -1.03 5.35 -20.52
C ARG A 4 -2.14 5.94 -19.65
N ASP A 5 -3.01 6.77 -20.22
CA ASP A 5 -4.15 7.33 -19.47
C ASP A 5 -5.15 6.25 -19.08
N ASN A 6 -5.38 5.25 -19.94
CA ASN A 6 -6.21 4.10 -19.61
C ASN A 6 -5.65 3.31 -18.44
N ILE A 7 -4.35 3.00 -18.46
CA ILE A 7 -3.68 2.25 -17.38
C ILE A 7 -3.79 2.99 -16.05
N LEU A 8 -3.62 4.32 -16.05
CA LEU A 8 -3.73 5.11 -14.83
C LEU A 8 -5.18 5.21 -14.32
N ALA A 9 -6.17 5.26 -15.22
CA ALA A 9 -7.58 5.17 -14.83
C ALA A 9 -7.92 3.79 -14.23
N GLU A 10 -7.36 2.71 -14.77
CA GLU A 10 -7.48 1.37 -14.19
C GLU A 10 -6.79 1.26 -12.84
N LEU A 11 -5.61 1.87 -12.67
CA LEU A 11 -4.91 1.93 -11.39
C LEU A 11 -5.72 2.71 -10.35
N ASP A 12 -6.35 3.82 -10.74
CA ASP A 12 -7.24 4.58 -9.87
C ASP A 12 -8.42 3.73 -9.39
N ALA A 13 -9.07 3.00 -10.30
CA ALA A 13 -10.14 2.08 -9.96
C ALA A 13 -9.64 0.96 -9.02
N PHE A 14 -8.44 0.43 -9.27
CA PHE A 14 -7.78 -0.55 -8.41
C PHE A 14 -7.54 0.01 -6.99
N HIS A 15 -7.05 1.24 -6.85
CA HIS A 15 -6.84 1.86 -5.53
C HIS A 15 -8.17 2.10 -4.79
N VAL A 16 -9.25 2.44 -5.52
CA VAL A 16 -10.60 2.55 -4.94
C VAL A 16 -11.10 1.19 -4.45
N GLU A 17 -10.91 0.12 -5.24
CA GLU A 17 -11.26 -1.25 -4.85
C GLU A 17 -10.50 -1.68 -3.59
N VAL A 18 -9.17 -1.53 -3.59
CA VAL A 18 -8.30 -1.86 -2.45
C VAL A 18 -8.68 -1.06 -1.21
N GLY A 19 -8.92 0.25 -1.35
CA GLY A 19 -9.33 1.10 -0.24
C GLY A 19 -10.67 0.69 0.35
N GLY A 20 -11.63 0.28 -0.50
CA GLY A 20 -12.93 -0.20 -0.05
C GLY A 20 -12.84 -1.52 0.73
N GLU A 21 -12.03 -2.48 0.28
CA GLU A 21 -11.83 -3.74 1.00
C GLU A 21 -11.01 -3.53 2.29
N ALA A 22 -9.98 -2.68 2.25
CA ALA A 22 -9.20 -2.32 3.43
C ALA A 22 -10.10 -1.68 4.51
N ALA A 23 -10.97 -0.74 4.13
CA ALA A 23 -11.89 -0.07 5.06
C ALA A 23 -12.86 -1.03 5.76
N LYS A 24 -13.27 -2.12 5.09
CA LYS A 24 -14.09 -3.17 5.74
C LYS A 24 -13.30 -3.88 6.83
N LEU A 25 -12.05 -4.25 6.55
CA LEU A 25 -11.16 -4.86 7.54
C LEU A 25 -10.80 -3.89 8.66
N GLU A 26 -10.58 -2.61 8.35
CA GLU A 26 -10.40 -1.55 9.34
C GLU A 26 -11.58 -1.47 10.31
N THR A 27 -12.80 -1.59 9.78
CA THR A 27 -14.03 -1.61 10.60
C THR A 27 -14.11 -2.87 11.47
N ILE A 28 -13.77 -4.05 10.91
CA ILE A 28 -13.78 -5.33 11.65
C ILE A 28 -12.77 -5.30 12.80
N HIS A 29 -11.61 -4.68 12.58
CA HIS A 29 -10.50 -4.67 13.55
C HIS A 29 -10.36 -3.34 14.29
N ALA A 30 -11.43 -2.54 14.35
CA ALA A 30 -11.40 -1.21 14.97
C ALA A 30 -10.97 -1.22 16.44
N GLU A 31 -11.12 -2.36 17.14
CA GLU A 31 -10.68 -2.53 18.54
C GLU A 31 -9.17 -2.79 18.71
N ARG A 32 -8.46 -3.20 17.64
CA ARG A 32 -7.02 -3.53 17.68
C ARG A 32 -6.15 -2.72 16.71
N LEU A 33 -6.75 -2.08 15.70
CA LEU A 33 -6.01 -1.29 14.72
C LEU A 33 -5.75 0.12 15.25
N GLU A 34 -4.48 0.41 15.50
CA GLU A 34 -4.01 1.75 15.88
C GLU A 34 -3.73 2.66 14.68
N CYS A 35 -3.56 2.05 13.50
CA CYS A 35 -3.24 2.75 12.26
C CYS A 35 -4.42 3.62 11.77
N LYS A 36 -4.22 4.93 11.72
CA LYS A 36 -5.17 5.93 11.22
C LYS A 36 -4.43 7.13 10.63
N ALA A 37 -5.16 8.06 10.01
CA ALA A 37 -4.57 9.34 9.60
C ALA A 37 -3.85 10.01 10.79
N GLY A 38 -2.59 10.39 10.60
CA GLY A 38 -1.72 10.92 11.66
C GLY A 38 -0.93 9.87 12.45
N CYS A 39 -1.12 8.56 12.20
CA CYS A 39 -0.19 7.53 12.64
C CYS A 39 0.99 7.47 11.66
N ALA A 40 2.23 7.50 12.18
CA ALA A 40 3.45 7.50 11.36
C ALA A 40 4.48 6.44 11.75
N ASP A 41 4.17 5.55 12.71
CA ASP A 41 5.13 4.55 13.20
C ASP A 41 5.59 3.57 12.11
N CYS A 42 4.73 3.26 11.13
CA CYS A 42 5.06 2.45 9.96
C CYS A 42 5.39 3.27 8.70
N CYS A 43 5.29 4.60 8.77
CA CYS A 43 5.60 5.50 7.65
C CYS A 43 7.12 5.72 7.57
N VAL A 44 7.82 4.71 7.07
CA VAL A 44 9.28 4.68 6.94
C VAL A 44 9.76 5.03 5.54
N ASP A 45 11.06 5.25 5.44
CA ASP A 45 11.68 5.88 4.28
C ASP A 45 11.96 4.95 3.08
N ASP A 46 12.17 3.67 3.36
CA ASP A 46 12.56 2.69 2.34
C ASP A 46 11.38 2.13 1.53
N LEU A 47 10.20 2.76 1.63
CA LEU A 47 9.03 2.38 0.85
C LEU A 47 9.27 2.69 -0.64
N SER A 48 9.25 1.64 -1.45
CA SER A 48 9.22 1.72 -2.90
C SER A 48 7.89 1.26 -3.44
N VAL A 49 7.45 1.88 -4.53
CA VAL A 49 6.22 1.56 -5.26
C VAL A 49 6.55 1.22 -6.70
N PHE A 50 5.63 0.59 -7.42
CA PHE A 50 5.81 0.43 -8.85
C PHE A 50 5.78 1.78 -9.57
N ASP A 51 6.50 1.89 -10.68
CA ASP A 51 6.58 3.13 -11.46
C ASP A 51 5.19 3.64 -11.90
N VAL A 52 4.25 2.75 -12.19
CA VAL A 52 2.86 3.12 -12.51
C VAL A 52 2.17 3.85 -11.34
N GLU A 53 2.44 3.47 -10.09
CA GLU A 53 1.92 4.17 -8.90
C GLU A 53 2.67 5.48 -8.66
N ALA A 54 3.98 5.50 -8.89
CA ALA A 54 4.78 6.71 -8.81
C ALA A 54 4.29 7.78 -9.80
N GLU A 55 4.03 7.41 -11.04
CA GLU A 55 3.47 8.32 -12.05
C GLU A 55 2.10 8.85 -11.64
N LEU A 56 1.23 8.01 -11.09
CA LEU A 56 -0.08 8.47 -10.63
C LEU A 56 0.06 9.53 -9.52
N ILE A 57 0.99 9.33 -8.59
CA ILE A 57 1.32 10.33 -7.56
C ILE A 57 1.86 11.61 -8.22
N ARG A 58 2.81 11.49 -9.16
CA ARG A 58 3.38 12.65 -9.90
C ARG A 58 2.28 13.48 -10.57
N ARG A 59 1.32 12.84 -11.24
CA ARG A 59 0.23 13.53 -11.93
C ARG A 59 -0.73 14.23 -10.97
N ARG A 60 -1.11 13.58 -9.86
CA ARG A 60 -2.06 14.13 -8.89
C ARG A 60 -1.45 15.23 -8.03
N HIS A 61 -0.15 15.14 -7.75
CA HIS A 61 0.54 15.99 -6.77
C HIS A 61 1.65 16.84 -7.37
N LYS A 62 1.63 17.11 -8.67
CA LYS A 62 2.67 17.87 -9.37
C LYS A 62 3.10 19.16 -8.67
N VAL A 63 2.12 19.96 -8.24
CA VAL A 63 2.40 21.24 -7.55
C VAL A 63 3.05 20.98 -6.19
N LEU A 64 2.53 20.02 -5.42
CA LEU A 64 3.09 19.64 -4.13
C LEU A 64 4.54 19.16 -4.28
N LEU A 65 4.81 18.24 -5.21
CA LEU A 65 6.15 17.68 -5.44
C LEU A 65 7.18 18.74 -5.85
N SER A 66 6.76 19.82 -6.53
CA SER A 66 7.65 20.91 -6.94
C SER A 66 8.04 21.87 -5.82
N VAL A 67 7.31 21.88 -4.70
CA VAL A 67 7.52 22.86 -3.61
C VAL A 67 7.78 22.21 -2.26
N MET A 68 7.42 20.95 -2.08
CA MET A 68 7.63 20.26 -0.82
C MET A 68 9.11 19.98 -0.58
N THR A 69 9.49 19.97 0.69
CA THR A 69 10.76 19.39 1.14
C THR A 69 10.45 18.02 1.72
N PRO A 70 11.14 16.94 1.27
CA PRO A 70 10.98 15.63 1.87
C PRO A 70 11.16 15.69 3.40
N HIS A 71 10.33 14.97 4.16
CA HIS A 71 10.54 14.83 5.60
C HIS A 71 11.90 14.19 5.91
N LYS A 72 12.33 14.25 7.18
CA LYS A 72 13.64 13.72 7.63
C LYS A 72 13.87 12.28 7.17
N GLU A 73 15.11 11.94 6.85
CA GLU A 73 15.51 10.56 6.53
C GLU A 73 15.13 9.60 7.67
N GLY A 74 14.74 8.38 7.30
CA GLY A 74 14.20 7.38 8.22
C GLY A 74 12.68 7.47 8.44
N ALA A 75 12.04 8.57 8.05
CA ALA A 75 10.58 8.70 7.97
C ALA A 75 10.14 8.85 6.50
N CYS A 76 8.88 8.56 6.20
CA CYS A 76 8.33 8.72 4.86
C CYS A 76 8.45 10.18 4.41
N ALA A 77 8.96 10.41 3.19
CA ALA A 77 9.18 11.73 2.63
C ALA A 77 7.91 12.62 2.54
N PHE A 78 6.73 11.99 2.54
CA PHE A 78 5.43 12.67 2.41
C PHE A 78 4.76 13.04 3.73
N LEU A 79 5.43 12.89 4.86
CA LEU A 79 4.91 13.38 6.14
C LEU A 79 5.14 14.89 6.28
N ASP A 80 4.17 15.59 6.87
CA ASP A 80 4.39 16.93 7.41
C ASP A 80 4.96 16.88 8.83
N ASP A 81 5.20 18.06 9.43
CA ASP A 81 5.75 18.17 10.79
C ASP A 81 4.79 17.64 11.89
N GLU A 82 3.52 17.46 11.56
CA GLU A 82 2.48 16.89 12.44
C GLU A 82 2.24 15.40 12.16
N ASN A 83 3.08 14.75 11.34
CA ASN A 83 2.96 13.36 10.91
C ASN A 83 1.72 13.06 10.02
N HIS A 84 1.11 14.06 9.40
CA HIS A 84 0.08 13.84 8.41
C HIS A 84 0.70 13.54 7.04
N CYS A 85 0.13 12.58 6.32
CA CYS A 85 0.57 12.25 4.97
C CYS A 85 0.02 13.27 3.96
N LEU A 86 0.91 14.02 3.31
CA LEU A 86 0.58 15.03 2.30
C LEU A 86 -0.08 14.44 1.04
N ILE A 87 0.01 13.12 0.83
CA ILE A 87 -0.62 12.39 -0.28
C ILE A 87 -1.64 11.34 0.21
N TYR A 88 -2.25 11.53 1.39
CA TYR A 88 -3.10 10.52 2.04
C TYR A 88 -4.16 9.88 1.12
N GLU A 89 -4.84 10.71 0.32
CA GLU A 89 -5.85 10.25 -0.65
C GLU A 89 -5.26 9.48 -1.83
N SER A 90 -4.01 9.73 -2.17
CA SER A 90 -3.26 9.05 -3.24
C SER A 90 -2.25 8.04 -2.73
N ARG A 91 -2.42 7.54 -1.49
CA ARG A 91 -1.57 6.49 -0.93
C ARG A 91 -1.48 5.29 -1.89
N PRO A 92 -0.27 4.77 -2.15
CA PRO A 92 -0.11 3.57 -2.98
C PRO A 92 -0.65 2.34 -2.28
N TYR A 93 -0.74 1.22 -3.01
CA TYR A 93 -1.25 -0.07 -2.54
C TYR A 93 -0.73 -0.46 -1.16
N VAL A 94 0.60 -0.47 -0.99
CA VAL A 94 1.25 -0.89 0.26
C VAL A 94 0.80 -0.03 1.46
N CYS A 95 0.60 1.27 1.25
CA CYS A 95 0.18 2.18 2.32
C CYS A 95 -1.30 2.03 2.68
N ARG A 96 -2.12 1.41 1.83
CA ARG A 96 -3.55 1.16 2.09
C ARG A 96 -3.79 -0.14 2.86
N THR A 97 -2.87 -1.09 2.75
CA THR A 97 -2.99 -2.40 3.37
C THR A 97 -2.10 -2.56 4.60
N GLN A 98 -1.16 -1.63 4.82
CA GLN A 98 -0.25 -1.62 5.97
C GLN A 98 -1.03 -1.65 7.29
N GLY A 99 -0.62 -2.56 8.19
CA GLY A 99 -1.19 -2.70 9.52
C GLY A 99 -2.36 -3.68 9.62
N LEU A 100 -3.01 -4.02 8.51
CA LEU A 100 -4.09 -5.03 8.49
C LEU A 100 -3.55 -6.42 8.84
N PRO A 101 -4.37 -7.29 9.47
CA PRO A 101 -4.03 -8.70 9.58
C PRO A 101 -3.91 -9.31 8.17
N LEU A 102 -2.83 -10.03 7.92
CA LEU A 102 -2.50 -10.61 6.64
C LEU A 102 -2.77 -12.12 6.64
N SER A 103 -3.10 -12.66 5.48
CA SER A 103 -3.15 -14.10 5.25
C SER A 103 -2.59 -14.46 3.87
N TRP A 104 -1.88 -15.58 3.78
CA TRP A 104 -1.41 -16.12 2.50
C TRP A 104 -1.29 -17.64 2.58
N THR A 105 -1.22 -18.29 1.43
CA THR A 105 -1.05 -19.73 1.34
C THR A 105 0.24 -20.07 0.61
N GLU A 106 1.01 -21.00 1.15
CA GLU A 106 2.19 -21.56 0.48
C GLU A 106 1.98 -23.05 0.24
N THR A 107 2.39 -23.51 -0.94
CA THR A 107 2.44 -24.93 -1.29
C THR A 107 3.81 -25.47 -0.92
N ARG A 108 3.85 -26.51 -0.10
CA ARG A 108 5.08 -27.22 0.29
C ARG A 108 5.54 -28.17 -0.81
N ASP A 109 6.78 -28.64 -0.69
CA ASP A 109 7.39 -29.60 -1.63
C ASP A 109 6.60 -30.92 -1.75
N ASP A 110 5.87 -31.30 -0.71
CA ASP A 110 5.01 -32.50 -0.68
C ASP A 110 3.60 -32.26 -1.30
N GLY A 111 3.36 -31.07 -1.84
CA GLY A 111 2.08 -30.65 -2.42
C GLY A 111 1.03 -30.22 -1.41
N SER A 112 1.31 -30.27 -0.09
CA SER A 112 0.39 -29.75 0.91
C SER A 112 0.35 -28.23 0.90
N VAL A 113 -0.85 -27.66 1.09
CA VAL A 113 -1.06 -26.21 1.18
C VAL A 113 -1.17 -25.83 2.65
N ARG A 114 -0.39 -24.82 3.06
CA ARG A 114 -0.45 -24.26 4.41
C ARG A 114 -0.83 -22.78 4.35
N GLU A 115 -1.78 -22.39 5.18
CA GLU A 115 -2.11 -20.99 5.42
C GLU A 115 -1.18 -20.41 6.49
N PHE A 116 -0.73 -19.20 6.24
CA PHE A 116 0.08 -18.37 7.13
C PHE A 116 -0.64 -17.04 7.36
N ARG A 117 -0.39 -16.45 8.51
CA ARG A 117 -0.94 -15.16 8.90
C ARG A 117 0.08 -14.36 9.68
N ASP A 118 -0.02 -13.05 9.56
CA ASP A 118 0.84 -12.11 10.26
C ASP A 118 0.10 -10.78 10.48
N ILE A 119 0.48 -10.03 11.51
CA ILE A 119 -0.11 -8.73 11.83
C ILE A 119 1.01 -7.83 12.34
N CYS A 120 0.84 -6.52 12.12
CA CYS A 120 1.72 -5.53 12.73
C CYS A 120 1.79 -5.75 14.25
N PRO A 121 2.99 -5.79 14.87
CA PRO A 121 3.12 -5.94 16.32
C PRO A 121 2.40 -4.86 17.13
N LEU A 122 2.19 -3.68 16.55
CA LEU A 122 1.42 -2.59 17.18
C LEU A 122 -0.10 -2.86 17.20
N ASN A 123 -0.57 -3.75 16.35
CA ASN A 123 -1.98 -4.13 16.25
C ASN A 123 -2.24 -5.56 16.76
N ASP A 124 -1.22 -6.24 17.31
CA ASP A 124 -1.28 -7.63 17.79
C ASP A 124 -1.80 -7.72 19.24
N GLU A 125 -2.90 -7.00 19.50
CA GLU A 125 -3.63 -7.08 20.76
C GLU A 125 -5.00 -7.75 20.55
N GLY A 126 -5.46 -8.48 21.58
CA GLY A 126 -6.76 -9.15 21.57
C GLY A 126 -6.68 -10.64 21.18
N ASP A 127 -7.69 -11.12 20.45
CA ASP A 127 -7.76 -12.53 20.01
C ASP A 127 -6.59 -12.84 19.07
N PRO A 128 -5.80 -13.91 19.33
CA PRO A 128 -4.68 -14.29 18.48
C PRO A 128 -5.04 -14.37 17.00
N ILE A 129 -4.15 -13.92 16.13
CA ILE A 129 -4.40 -13.82 14.68
C ILE A 129 -4.74 -15.17 14.05
N GLU A 130 -4.24 -16.27 14.61
CA GLU A 130 -4.53 -17.63 14.18
C GLU A 130 -5.99 -18.02 14.35
N ASN A 131 -6.71 -17.36 15.28
CA ASN A 131 -8.12 -17.62 15.55
C ASN A 131 -9.06 -16.80 14.64
N LEU A 132 -8.56 -15.76 13.97
CA LEU A 132 -9.39 -14.89 13.15
C LEU A 132 -10.02 -15.66 11.96
N PRO A 133 -11.22 -15.29 11.50
CA PRO A 133 -11.72 -15.78 10.22
C PRO A 133 -10.81 -15.30 9.08
N ARG A 134 -10.63 -16.12 8.04
CA ARG A 134 -9.75 -15.76 6.89
C ARG A 134 -10.26 -14.52 6.16
N GLU A 135 -11.58 -14.39 6.05
CA GLU A 135 -12.26 -13.22 5.48
C GLU A 135 -12.05 -11.95 6.30
N SER A 136 -11.57 -12.06 7.54
CA SER A 136 -11.14 -10.93 8.35
C SER A 136 -9.65 -10.61 8.15
N CYS A 137 -8.94 -11.29 7.25
CA CYS A 137 -7.54 -11.01 6.94
C CYS A 137 -7.41 -10.52 5.49
N TRP A 138 -6.49 -9.59 5.25
CA TRP A 138 -6.09 -9.19 3.93
C TRP A 138 -5.36 -10.36 3.25
N THR A 139 -5.93 -10.88 2.16
CA THR A 139 -5.33 -12.02 1.43
C THR A 139 -4.24 -11.52 0.47
N ILE A 140 -2.98 -11.83 0.79
CA ILE A 140 -1.83 -11.51 -0.03
C ILE A 140 -1.82 -12.37 -1.30
N GLY A 141 -1.45 -11.74 -2.41
CA GLY A 141 -1.27 -12.34 -3.73
C GLY A 141 -2.37 -11.93 -4.72
N THR A 142 -3.60 -11.69 -4.24
CA THR A 142 -4.73 -11.35 -5.13
C THR A 142 -4.56 -9.98 -5.77
N TYR A 143 -4.25 -8.95 -4.98
CA TYR A 143 -4.14 -7.57 -5.46
C TYR A 143 -2.75 -7.26 -6.00
N GLU A 144 -1.71 -7.88 -5.44
CA GLU A 144 -0.34 -7.76 -5.92
C GLU A 144 -0.21 -8.26 -7.37
N GLY A 145 -0.91 -9.36 -7.71
CA GLY A 145 -0.95 -9.86 -9.09
C GLY A 145 -1.59 -8.86 -10.06
N LYS A 146 -2.72 -8.26 -9.67
CA LYS A 146 -3.40 -7.22 -10.46
C LYS A 146 -2.50 -5.98 -10.66
N LEU A 147 -1.89 -5.50 -9.59
CA LEU A 147 -1.00 -4.34 -9.62
C LEU A 147 0.26 -4.61 -10.45
N ALA A 148 0.84 -5.82 -10.33
CA ALA A 148 1.98 -6.23 -11.13
C ALA A 148 1.65 -6.27 -12.63
N GLU A 149 0.42 -6.64 -13.00
CA GLU A 149 -0.02 -6.60 -14.40
C GLU A 149 -0.19 -5.17 -14.92
N LEU A 150 -0.73 -4.26 -14.10
CA LEU A 150 -0.76 -2.82 -14.44
C LEU A 150 0.65 -2.27 -14.66
N GLN A 151 1.60 -2.59 -13.77
CA GLN A 151 3.00 -2.21 -13.95
C GLN A 151 3.60 -2.82 -15.21
N ARG A 152 3.37 -4.10 -15.50
CA ARG A 152 3.91 -4.77 -16.68
C ARG A 152 3.46 -4.08 -17.96
N ARG A 153 2.17 -3.72 -18.04
CA ARG A 153 1.61 -2.97 -19.17
C ARG A 153 2.21 -1.57 -19.26
N TRP A 154 2.33 -0.88 -18.12
CA TRP A 154 2.92 0.46 -18.04
C TRP A 154 4.37 0.51 -18.52
N GLY A 155 5.20 -0.40 -18.01
CA GLY A 155 6.63 -0.47 -18.29
C GLY A 155 6.99 -1.26 -19.55
N GLY A 156 6.02 -1.70 -20.36
CA GLY A 156 6.29 -2.53 -21.54
C GLY A 156 7.02 -3.85 -21.22
N GLY A 157 6.78 -4.42 -20.03
CA GLY A 157 7.46 -5.59 -19.49
C GLY A 157 8.36 -5.29 -18.29
N ASP A 158 8.82 -4.04 -18.14
CA ASP A 158 9.69 -3.64 -17.04
C ASP A 158 8.92 -3.52 -15.71
N MET A 159 9.48 -4.11 -14.66
CA MET A 159 8.92 -4.11 -13.30
C MET A 159 9.64 -3.09 -12.40
N LEU A 160 9.84 -1.87 -12.92
CA LEU A 160 10.56 -0.79 -12.22
C LEU A 160 9.85 -0.42 -10.91
N ARG A 161 10.66 -0.20 -9.87
CA ARG A 161 10.21 0.38 -8.60
C ARG A 161 10.92 1.70 -8.35
N VAL A 162 10.18 2.66 -7.80
CA VAL A 162 10.63 4.00 -7.46
C VAL A 162 10.48 4.18 -5.95
N LYS A 163 11.49 4.71 -5.26
CA LYS A 163 11.35 5.06 -3.84
C LYS A 163 10.45 6.28 -3.72
N LEU A 164 9.56 6.30 -2.73
CA LEU A 164 8.68 7.44 -2.50
C LEU A 164 9.46 8.74 -2.23
N ARG A 165 10.63 8.65 -1.56
CA ARG A 165 11.52 9.79 -1.33
C ARG A 165 12.10 10.40 -2.60
N ASP A 166 12.18 9.65 -3.69
CA ASP A 166 12.77 10.14 -4.94
C ASP A 166 11.76 10.95 -5.79
N LEU A 167 10.49 11.04 -5.38
CA LEU A 167 9.45 11.74 -6.14
C LEU A 167 9.47 13.28 -6.01
N PRO A 168 9.74 13.88 -4.84
CA PRO A 168 9.81 15.34 -4.73
C PRO A 168 11.01 15.91 -5.49
N GLY A 169 10.80 17.02 -6.21
CA GLY A 169 11.85 17.68 -6.99
C GLY A 169 12.12 17.09 -8.39
N ASP A 170 11.38 16.06 -8.82
CA ASP A 170 11.33 15.55 -10.21
C ASP A 170 10.63 16.53 -11.18
#